data_AF-A0A174H4G2-F1
#
_entry.id   AF-A0A174H4G2-F1
#
_cell.length_a   1.000
_cell.length_b   1.000
_cell.length_c   1.000
_cell.angle_alpha   90.00
_cell.angle_beta   90.00
_cell.angle_gamma   90.00
#
_symmetry.space_group_name_H-M   'P 1'
#
loop_
_entity.id
_entity.type
_entity.pdbx_description
1 polymer ?
#
loop_
_entity_poly.entity_id
_entity_poly.type
_entity_poly.pdbx_seq_one_letter_code
_entity_poly.pdbx_strand_id
1 'polypeptide(L)'
;MRELRKVFNPVLGMKSEKDIEKGYRKIVSAYEVLHAKSQQMREEAEKTILYERMLDFARTLIFPPKSITAEDLKNEYWKIVQTKCRQELKAIRASITDFDKLLTSLSTKYPDESQLLVELRESVEKEIEQEDMKSRRETKDWSQQQSKLGCSL
;
A
#
# COMPACT_ATOMS: atom_id res chain seq x y z
N MET A 1 -0.04 0.44 8.98
CA MET A 1 -0.79 -0.51 9.83
C MET A 1 -0.54 -0.21 11.28
N ARG A 2 -1.51 -0.50 12.14
CA ARG A 2 -1.34 -0.41 13.59
C ARG A 2 -0.50 -1.57 14.14
N GLU A 3 0.08 -1.40 15.33
CA GLU A 3 0.73 -2.50 16.05
C GLU A 3 -0.30 -3.58 16.43
N LEU A 4 0.13 -4.84 16.44
CA LEU A 4 -0.75 -5.98 16.74
C LEU A 4 -1.55 -5.78 18.04
N ARG A 5 -0.90 -5.31 19.12
CA ARG A 5 -1.55 -5.04 20.41
C ARG A 5 -2.69 -4.02 20.34
N LYS A 6 -2.63 -3.10 19.36
CA LYS A 6 -3.68 -2.10 19.11
C LYS A 6 -4.79 -2.64 18.19
N VAL A 7 -4.49 -3.67 17.41
CA VAL A 7 -5.42 -4.34 16.50
C VAL A 7 -6.21 -5.42 17.23
N PHE A 8 -5.56 -6.18 18.14
CA PHE A 8 -6.21 -7.23 18.91
C PHE A 8 -5.55 -7.38 20.30
N ASN A 9 -6.13 -6.71 21.29
CA ASN A 9 -5.70 -6.82 22.70
C ASN A 9 -5.81 -8.26 23.28
N PRO A 10 -6.76 -9.12 22.86
CA PRO A 10 -6.88 -10.48 23.37
C PRO A 10 -5.77 -11.48 22.98
N VAL A 11 -4.77 -11.10 22.15
CA VAL A 11 -3.60 -11.99 21.92
C VAL A 11 -2.73 -12.11 23.18
N LEU A 12 -2.80 -11.13 24.09
CA LEU A 12 -1.99 -11.09 25.30
C LEU A 12 -2.26 -12.31 26.19
N GLY A 13 -1.21 -13.09 26.46
CA GLY A 13 -1.26 -14.27 27.32
C GLY A 13 -1.58 -15.58 26.59
N MET A 14 -1.76 -15.55 25.26
CA MET A 14 -1.85 -16.77 24.45
C MET A 14 -0.50 -17.48 24.40
N LYS A 15 -0.51 -18.82 24.38
CA LYS A 15 0.66 -19.66 24.16
C LYS A 15 1.31 -19.35 22.81
N SER A 16 0.50 -18.96 21.82
CA SER A 16 0.92 -18.60 20.47
C SER A 16 1.29 -17.13 20.28
N GLU A 17 1.21 -16.28 21.30
CA GLU A 17 1.37 -14.81 21.20
C GLU A 17 2.63 -14.39 20.44
N LYS A 18 3.79 -14.97 20.79
CA LYS A 18 5.07 -14.60 20.18
C LYS A 18 5.16 -14.96 18.69
N ASP A 19 4.57 -16.09 18.31
CA ASP A 19 4.56 -16.53 16.91
C ASP A 19 3.64 -15.63 16.09
N ILE A 20 2.48 -15.28 16.64
CA ILE A 20 1.54 -14.33 16.04
C ILE A 20 2.20 -12.96 15.85
N GLU A 21 2.83 -12.40 16.90
CA GLU A 21 3.48 -11.09 16.83
C GLU A 21 4.57 -11.06 15.74
N LYS A 22 5.40 -12.11 15.69
CA LYS A 22 6.45 -12.24 14.67
C LYS A 22 5.86 -12.35 13.26
N GLY A 23 4.78 -13.11 13.08
CA GLY A 23 4.10 -13.24 11.81
C GLY A 23 3.48 -11.93 11.32
N TYR A 24 2.72 -11.26 12.19
CA TYR A 24 2.08 -9.99 11.87
C TYR A 24 3.09 -8.88 11.55
N ARG A 25 4.20 -8.82 12.30
CA ARG A 25 5.28 -7.85 12.06
C ARG A 25 5.84 -7.94 10.65
N LYS A 26 5.92 -9.13 10.06
CA LYS A 26 6.37 -9.28 8.65
C LYS A 26 5.41 -8.61 7.67
N ILE A 27 4.10 -8.70 7.90
CA ILE A 27 3.10 -8.01 7.06
C ILE A 27 3.27 -6.50 7.21
N VAL A 28 3.38 -6.00 8.44
CA VAL A 28 3.62 -4.57 8.72
C VAL A 28 4.86 -4.06 7.98
N SER A 29 6.00 -4.75 8.14
CA SER A 29 7.25 -4.34 7.49
C SER A 29 7.16 -4.38 5.96
N ALA A 30 6.43 -5.33 5.38
CA ALA A 30 6.23 -5.39 3.93
C ALA A 30 5.41 -4.17 3.42
N TYR A 31 4.39 -3.75 4.16
CA TYR A 31 3.63 -2.52 3.86
C TYR A 31 4.46 -1.25 4.06
N GLU A 32 5.31 -1.18 5.08
CA GLU A 32 6.22 -0.05 5.30
C GLU A 32 7.20 0.13 4.13
N VAL A 33 7.77 -0.97 3.62
CA VAL A 33 8.65 -0.95 2.44
C VAL A 33 7.89 -0.47 1.21
N LEU A 34 6.65 -0.96 0.99
CA LEU A 34 5.81 -0.49 -0.11
C LEU A 34 5.55 1.02 -0.01
N HIS A 35 5.20 1.51 1.18
CA HIS A 35 4.92 2.92 1.41
C HIS A 35 6.17 3.80 1.19
N ALA A 36 7.34 3.38 1.69
CA ALA A 36 8.59 4.11 1.45
C ALA A 36 8.90 4.20 -0.04
N LYS A 37 8.75 3.09 -0.77
CA LYS A 37 9.01 3.03 -2.21
C LYS A 37 8.00 3.84 -3.02
N SER A 38 6.73 3.83 -2.63
CA SER A 38 5.69 4.64 -3.29
C SER A 38 5.90 6.14 -3.06
N GLN A 39 6.36 6.56 -1.88
CA GLN A 39 6.72 7.95 -1.60
C GLN A 39 7.94 8.40 -2.42
N GLN A 40 9.01 7.59 -2.45
CA GLN A 40 10.18 7.89 -3.29
C GLN A 40 9.76 8.07 -4.77
N MET A 41 8.90 7.17 -5.26
CA MET A 41 8.41 7.23 -6.63
C MET A 41 7.51 8.43 -6.91
N ARG A 42 6.75 8.89 -5.91
CA ARG A 42 5.97 10.12 -6.02
C ARG A 42 6.89 11.32 -6.25
N GLU A 43 7.98 11.41 -5.48
CA GLU A 43 8.99 12.47 -5.66
C GLU A 43 9.71 12.38 -7.01
N GLU A 44 10.02 11.17 -7.48
CA GLU A 44 10.61 10.94 -8.82
C GLU A 44 9.63 11.28 -9.96
N ALA A 45 8.35 10.93 -9.80
CA ALA A 45 7.31 11.22 -10.79
C ALA A 45 7.03 12.72 -10.88
N GLU A 46 7.01 13.43 -9.75
CA GLU A 46 6.88 14.90 -9.73
C GLU A 46 8.03 15.57 -10.49
N LYS A 47 9.27 15.11 -10.31
CA LYS A 47 10.44 15.62 -11.07
C LYS A 47 10.37 15.29 -12.56
N THR A 48 9.90 14.09 -12.91
CA THR A 48 9.82 13.62 -14.31
C THR A 48 8.72 14.36 -15.06
N ILE A 49 7.53 14.53 -14.46
CA ILE A 49 6.41 15.29 -15.05
C ILE A 49 6.80 16.77 -15.21
N LEU A 50 7.51 17.35 -14.24
CA LEU A 50 8.03 18.72 -14.34
C LEU A 50 9.00 18.84 -15.53
N TYR A 51 9.89 17.86 -15.72
CA TYR A 51 10.85 17.83 -16.81
C TYR A 51 10.19 17.66 -18.19
N GLU A 52 9.20 16.77 -18.31
CA GLU A 52 8.41 16.62 -19.55
C GLU A 52 7.65 17.90 -19.89
N ARG A 53 7.04 18.57 -18.90
CA ARG A 53 6.41 19.88 -19.10
C ARG A 53 7.40 20.96 -19.53
N MET A 54 8.60 21.01 -18.95
CA MET A 54 9.65 21.94 -19.36
C MET A 54 10.13 21.65 -20.79
N LEU A 55 10.22 20.38 -21.18
CA LEU A 55 10.58 19.96 -22.53
C LEU A 55 9.50 20.30 -23.56
N ASP A 56 8.22 20.07 -23.24
CA ASP A 56 7.11 20.43 -24.12
C ASP A 56 7.01 21.95 -24.27
N PHE A 57 7.13 22.72 -23.18
CA PHE A 57 7.21 24.19 -23.22
C PHE A 57 8.37 24.68 -24.10
N ALA A 58 9.54 24.06 -23.98
CA ALA A 58 10.71 24.40 -24.79
C ALA A 58 10.58 23.99 -26.26
N ARG A 59 9.73 22.99 -26.59
CA ARG A 59 9.60 22.44 -27.94
C ARG A 59 8.48 23.08 -28.76
N THR A 60 7.35 23.47 -28.16
CA THR A 60 6.16 23.74 -28.96
C THR A 60 5.94 25.20 -29.35
N LEU A 61 6.44 26.22 -28.62
CA LEU A 61 6.14 27.67 -28.84
C LEU A 61 4.63 28.00 -29.11
N ILE A 62 3.75 27.03 -28.93
CA ILE A 62 2.30 27.00 -29.14
C ILE A 62 1.77 25.94 -28.16
N PHE A 63 0.64 26.23 -27.52
CA PHE A 63 -0.01 25.30 -26.58
C PHE A 63 -0.40 23.97 -27.27
N PRO A 64 -0.14 22.80 -26.65
CA PRO A 64 -0.49 21.52 -27.24
C PRO A 64 -2.02 21.37 -27.43
N PRO A 65 -2.48 20.75 -28.54
CA PRO A 65 -3.87 20.79 -28.98
C PRO A 65 -4.86 19.94 -28.16
N LYS A 66 -4.37 19.10 -27.23
CA LYS A 66 -5.21 18.34 -26.29
C LYS A 66 -4.62 18.45 -24.88
N SER A 67 -5.41 19.00 -23.96
CA SER A 67 -5.06 19.03 -22.55
C SER A 67 -5.02 17.60 -22.00
N ILE A 68 -3.88 17.20 -21.42
CA ILE A 68 -3.77 15.97 -20.64
C ILE A 68 -4.74 16.08 -19.45
N THR A 69 -5.62 15.09 -19.29
CA THR A 69 -6.59 15.12 -18.19
C THR A 69 -6.00 14.59 -16.88
N ALA A 70 -6.63 14.92 -15.76
CA ALA A 70 -6.31 14.34 -14.45
C ALA A 70 -6.30 12.81 -14.46
N GLU A 71 -7.23 12.22 -15.21
CA GLU A 71 -7.44 10.78 -15.26
C GLU A 71 -6.37 10.08 -16.10
N ASP A 72 -5.87 10.73 -17.16
CA ASP A 72 -4.75 10.22 -17.96
C ASP A 72 -3.46 10.15 -17.12
N LEU A 73 -3.16 11.22 -16.36
CA LEU A 73 -2.01 11.26 -15.44
C LEU A 73 -2.13 10.22 -14.33
N LYS A 74 -3.33 10.04 -13.76
CA LYS A 74 -3.62 9.03 -12.74
C LYS A 74 -3.36 7.62 -13.25
N ASN A 75 -3.83 7.30 -14.45
CA ASN A 75 -3.69 5.98 -15.04
C ASN A 75 -2.23 5.64 -15.37
N GLU A 76 -1.47 6.59 -15.91
CA GLU A 76 -0.05 6.40 -16.21
C GLU A 76 0.80 6.30 -14.94
N TYR A 77 0.56 7.15 -13.94
CA TYR A 77 1.20 7.02 -12.64
C TYR A 77 0.92 5.66 -11.99
N TRP A 78 -0.33 5.19 -12.08
CA TRP A 78 -0.72 3.90 -11.53
C TRP A 78 -0.04 2.73 -12.24
N LYS A 79 0.15 2.79 -13.57
CA LYS A 79 0.95 1.79 -14.30
C LYS A 79 2.40 1.79 -13.81
N ILE A 80 2.99 2.97 -13.59
CA ILE A 80 4.37 3.08 -13.09
C ILE A 80 4.48 2.51 -11.67
N VAL A 81 3.56 2.85 -10.77
CA VAL A 81 3.50 2.31 -9.41
C VAL A 81 3.30 0.79 -9.41
N GLN A 82 2.33 0.28 -10.17
CA GLN A 82 2.08 -1.17 -10.27
C GLN A 82 3.29 -1.93 -10.83
N THR A 83 4.02 -1.32 -11.77
CA THR A 83 5.18 -1.97 -12.39
C THR A 83 6.41 -1.92 -11.48
N LYS A 84 6.73 -0.75 -10.91
CA LYS A 84 7.92 -0.55 -10.08
C LYS A 84 7.76 -1.08 -8.64
N CYS A 85 6.54 -1.16 -8.11
CA CYS A 85 6.24 -1.73 -6.79
C CYS A 85 5.72 -3.20 -6.86
N ARG A 86 5.85 -3.84 -8.03
CA ARG A 86 5.34 -5.21 -8.26
C ARG A 86 5.94 -6.22 -7.29
N GLN A 87 7.22 -6.08 -6.95
CA GLN A 87 7.95 -7.01 -6.09
C GLN A 87 7.47 -6.88 -4.63
N GLU A 88 7.18 -5.67 -4.20
CA GLU A 88 6.72 -5.30 -2.86
C GLU A 88 5.28 -5.79 -2.65
N LEU A 89 4.42 -5.60 -3.66
CA LEU A 89 3.07 -6.18 -3.66
C LEU A 89 3.10 -7.71 -3.62
N LYS A 90 4.08 -8.34 -4.29
CA LYS A 90 4.27 -9.79 -4.22
C LYS A 90 4.74 -10.22 -2.82
N ALA A 91 5.64 -9.46 -2.19
CA ALA A 91 6.14 -9.72 -0.85
C ALA A 91 5.04 -9.57 0.23
N ILE A 92 4.16 -8.59 0.10
CA ILE A 92 2.98 -8.42 0.96
C ILE A 92 2.06 -9.64 0.86
N ARG A 93 1.70 -10.05 -0.37
CA ARG A 93 0.83 -11.22 -0.59
C ARG A 93 1.45 -12.51 -0.03
N ALA A 94 2.76 -12.69 -0.20
CA ALA A 94 3.47 -13.83 0.37
C ALA A 94 3.43 -13.78 1.91
N SER A 95 3.66 -12.62 2.51
CA SER A 95 3.64 -12.46 3.97
C SER A 95 2.26 -12.72 4.57
N ILE A 96 1.18 -12.28 3.91
CA ILE A 96 -0.20 -12.57 4.31
C ILE A 96 -0.46 -14.08 4.22
N THR A 97 -0.08 -14.71 3.11
CA THR A 97 -0.26 -16.15 2.90
C THR A 97 0.49 -16.97 3.97
N ASP A 98 1.72 -16.57 4.30
CA ASP A 98 2.52 -17.24 5.32
C ASP A 98 1.92 -17.05 6.72
N PHE A 99 1.36 -15.87 7.00
CA PHE A 99 0.65 -15.61 8.24
C PHE A 99 -0.62 -16.46 8.36
N ASP A 100 -1.40 -16.60 7.29
CA ASP A 100 -2.59 -17.44 7.27
C ASP A 100 -2.26 -18.91 7.53
N LYS A 101 -1.17 -19.42 6.93
CA LYS A 101 -0.68 -20.77 7.20
C LYS A 101 -0.23 -20.94 8.65
N LEU A 102 0.44 -19.92 9.20
CA LEU A 102 0.83 -19.91 10.60
C LEU A 102 -0.40 -20.01 11.51
N LEU A 103 -1.41 -19.17 11.29
CA LEU A 103 -2.66 -19.21 12.08
C LEU A 103 -3.33 -20.58 12.00
N THR A 104 -3.43 -21.18 10.81
CA THR A 104 -3.98 -22.55 10.64
C THR A 104 -3.18 -23.60 11.41
N SER A 105 -1.85 -23.50 11.40
CA SER A 105 -0.99 -24.40 12.18
C SER A 105 -1.17 -24.21 13.68
N LEU A 106 -1.31 -22.96 14.14
CA LEU A 106 -1.53 -22.63 15.55
C LEU A 106 -2.91 -23.10 16.04
N SER A 107 -3.98 -22.95 15.25
CA SER A 107 -5.30 -23.49 15.58
C SER A 107 -5.30 -25.00 15.76
N THR A 108 -4.45 -25.71 15.00
CA THR A 108 -4.27 -27.16 15.15
C THR A 108 -3.48 -27.52 16.41
N LYS A 109 -2.45 -26.73 16.73
CA LYS A 109 -1.54 -26.96 17.85
C LYS A 109 -2.14 -26.55 19.21
N TYR A 110 -2.98 -25.52 19.21
CA TYR A 110 -3.64 -24.94 20.38
C TYR A 110 -5.15 -24.82 20.11
N PRO A 111 -5.90 -25.94 20.17
CA PRO A 111 -7.34 -25.92 19.90
C PRO A 111 -8.14 -25.03 20.85
N ASP A 112 -7.65 -24.86 22.09
CA ASP A 112 -8.19 -23.94 23.11
C ASP A 112 -8.10 -22.47 22.70
N GLU A 113 -7.19 -22.12 21.80
CA GLU A 113 -6.99 -20.77 21.26
C GLU A 113 -7.69 -20.55 19.91
N SER A 114 -8.27 -21.60 19.31
CA SER A 114 -8.73 -21.58 17.91
C SER A 114 -9.75 -20.47 17.63
N GLN A 115 -10.71 -20.25 18.53
CA GLN A 115 -11.71 -19.18 18.37
C GLN A 115 -11.07 -17.79 18.32
N LEU A 116 -10.12 -17.52 19.23
CA LEU A 116 -9.39 -16.24 19.25
C LEU A 116 -8.51 -16.06 18.00
N LEU A 117 -7.94 -17.15 17.47
CA LEU A 117 -7.16 -17.12 16.22
C LEU A 117 -8.03 -16.80 14.98
N VAL A 118 -9.29 -17.24 14.96
CA VAL A 118 -10.26 -16.88 13.91
C VAL A 118 -10.60 -15.40 14.00
N GLU A 119 -10.93 -14.89 15.19
CA GLU A 119 -11.23 -13.46 15.39
C GLU A 119 -10.04 -12.55 15.06
N LEU A 120 -8.83 -13.01 15.37
CA LEU A 120 -7.60 -12.35 14.99
C LEU A 120 -7.44 -12.29 13.47
N ARG A 121 -7.69 -13.39 12.74
CA ARG A 121 -7.63 -13.43 11.28
C ARG A 121 -8.55 -12.37 10.67
N GLU A 122 -9.81 -12.34 11.08
CA GLU A 122 -10.79 -11.36 10.60
C GLU A 122 -10.37 -9.91 10.89
N SER A 123 -9.78 -9.68 12.07
CA SER A 123 -9.28 -8.35 12.47
C SER A 123 -8.10 -7.90 11.61
N VAL A 124 -7.17 -8.83 11.31
CA VAL A 124 -6.01 -8.56 10.45
C VAL A 124 -6.45 -8.34 8.99
N GLU A 125 -7.42 -9.11 8.48
CA GLU A 125 -8.01 -8.90 7.16
C GLU A 125 -8.61 -7.49 7.01
N LYS A 126 -9.38 -7.04 8.00
CA LYS A 126 -9.93 -5.66 8.02
C LYS A 126 -8.84 -4.60 8.03
N GLU A 127 -7.74 -4.80 8.74
CA GLU A 127 -6.62 -3.85 8.76
C GLU A 127 -5.92 -3.80 7.38
N ILE A 128 -5.74 -4.96 6.73
CA ILE A 128 -5.18 -5.06 5.37
C ILE A 128 -6.07 -4.30 4.37
N GLU A 129 -7.39 -4.51 4.41
CA GLU A 129 -8.34 -3.79 3.56
C GLU A 129 -8.27 -2.28 3.78
N GLN A 130 -8.13 -1.83 5.03
CA GLN A 130 -8.00 -0.41 5.36
C GLN A 130 -6.73 0.22 4.77
N GLU A 131 -5.59 -0.47 4.81
CA GLU A 131 -4.35 0.01 4.20
C GLU A 131 -4.41 0.03 2.67
N ASP A 132 -5.03 -0.97 2.06
CA ASP A 132 -5.25 -0.99 0.61
C ASP A 132 -6.13 0.20 0.19
N MET A 133 -7.18 0.49 0.95
CA MET A 133 -8.06 1.65 0.71
C MET A 133 -7.34 2.98 0.95
N LYS A 134 -6.48 3.06 1.97
CA LYS A 134 -5.65 4.24 2.23
C LYS A 134 -4.68 4.50 1.07
N SER A 135 -3.98 3.48 0.61
CA SER A 135 -3.04 3.56 -0.52
C SER A 135 -3.74 4.05 -1.80
N ARG A 136 -4.98 3.59 -2.05
CA ARG A 136 -5.80 4.07 -3.18
C ARG A 136 -6.21 5.53 -3.04
N ARG A 137 -6.56 5.99 -1.84
CA ARG A 137 -6.94 7.39 -1.57
C ARG A 137 -5.76 8.34 -1.77
N GLU A 138 -4.61 8.03 -1.19
CA GLU A 138 -3.39 8.85 -1.33
C GLU A 138 -2.98 9.02 -2.81
N THR A 139 -3.14 7.95 -3.60
CA THR A 139 -2.96 7.99 -5.05
C THR A 139 -3.96 8.92 -5.73
N LYS A 140 -5.24 8.86 -5.36
CA LYS A 140 -6.29 9.71 -5.93
C LYS A 140 -6.07 11.17 -5.60
N ASP A 141 -5.74 11.50 -4.35
CA ASP A 141 -5.50 12.88 -3.91
C ASP A 141 -4.31 13.50 -4.64
N TRP A 142 -3.23 12.73 -4.82
CA TRP A 142 -2.08 13.18 -5.60
C TRP A 142 -2.45 13.49 -7.06
N SER A 143 -3.21 12.60 -7.71
CA SER A 143 -3.64 12.85 -9.11
C SER A 143 -4.51 14.10 -9.26
N GLN A 144 -5.36 14.39 -8.27
CA GLN A 144 -6.20 15.58 -8.26
C GLN A 144 -5.38 16.86 -8.01
N GLN A 145 -4.37 16.81 -7.14
CA GLN A 145 -3.45 17.94 -6.91
C GLN A 145 -2.70 18.31 -8.20
N GLN A 146 -2.20 17.32 -8.94
CA GLN A 146 -1.51 17.55 -10.22
C GLN A 146 -2.43 18.15 -11.29
N SER A 147 -3.70 17.73 -11.34
CA SER A 147 -4.67 18.32 -12.26
C SER A 147 -5.00 19.78 -11.94
N LYS A 148 -5.12 20.15 -10.66
CA LYS A 148 -5.40 21.54 -10.25
C LYS A 148 -4.24 22.47 -10.60
N LEU A 149 -3.00 22.01 -10.39
CA LEU A 149 -1.78 22.72 -10.78
C LEU A 149 -1.63 22.84 -12.31
N GLY A 150 -2.27 21.95 -13.09
CA GLY A 150 -2.35 22.04 -14.56
C GLY A 150 -3.40 23.03 -15.09
N CYS A 151 -4.38 23.42 -14.28
CA CYS A 151 -5.47 24.33 -14.67
C CYS A 151 -5.31 25.77 -14.13
N SER A 152 -4.23 26.08 -13.41
CA SER A 152 -3.99 27.40 -12.80
C SER A 152 -2.88 28.21 -13.49
N LEU A 153 -2.57 27.94 -14.76
CA LEU A 153 -1.62 28.69 -15.58
C LEU A 153 -2.26 29.13 -16.89
#